data_AF-A0A1S3KXA3-F1
#
_entry.id   AF-A0A1S3KXA3-F1
#
_cell.length_a   1.000
_cell.length_b   1.000
_cell.length_c   1.000
_cell.angle_alpha   90.00
_cell.angle_beta   90.00
_cell.angle_gamma   90.00
#
_symmetry.space_group_name_H-M   'P 1'
#
loop_
_entity.id
_entity.type
_entity.pdbx_description
1 polymer ?
#
loop_
_entity_poly.entity_id
_entity_poly.type
_entity_poly.pdbx_seq_one_letter_code
_entity_poly.pdbx_strand_id
1 'polypeptide(L)'
;MAVPVFVPSQLEECALQMAPNGNYLDLDLSLGEQKDDVEQLYDDVAKGKKPILILRTQLSVRVHSILGKMPLLLFHPAVPLETKTIS
;
A
#
# COMPACT_ATOMS: atom_id res chain seq x y z
N MET A 1 10.08 9.00 -16.04
CA MET A 1 9.30 8.13 -15.13
C MET A 1 8.70 9.02 -14.06
N ALA A 2 7.38 9.13 -13.98
CA ALA A 2 6.73 9.86 -12.89
C ALA A 2 6.73 8.98 -11.65
N VAL A 3 7.31 9.45 -10.56
CA VAL A 3 7.16 8.80 -9.26
C VAL A 3 5.82 9.27 -8.70
N PRO A 4 4.88 8.37 -8.38
CA PRO A 4 3.61 8.77 -7.79
C PRO A 4 3.87 9.49 -6.47
N VAL A 5 3.32 10.70 -6.32
CA VAL A 5 3.34 11.43 -5.05
C VAL A 5 2.24 10.85 -4.17
N PHE A 6 2.64 10.17 -3.09
CA PHE A 6 1.72 9.78 -2.03
C PHE A 6 1.35 11.01 -1.21
N VAL A 7 0.05 11.30 -1.09
CA VAL A 7 -0.45 12.30 -0.13
C VAL A 7 -0.92 11.60 1.15
N PRO A 8 -0.86 12.25 2.34
CA PRO A 8 -1.18 11.61 3.60
C PRO A 8 -2.54 10.90 3.66
N SER A 9 -3.56 11.46 2.99
CA SER A 9 -4.90 10.85 2.90
C SER A 9 -4.93 9.52 2.17
N GLN A 10 -3.94 9.21 1.32
CA GLN A 10 -3.84 7.92 0.63
C GLN A 10 -3.31 6.80 1.54
N LEU A 11 -2.71 7.13 2.70
CA LEU A 11 -2.23 6.11 3.64
C LEU A 11 -3.38 5.36 4.30
N GLU A 12 -4.51 6.03 4.52
CA GLU A 12 -5.73 5.39 5.08
C GLU A 12 -6.34 4.37 4.12
N GLU A 13 -6.01 4.47 2.82
CA GLU A 13 -6.45 3.55 1.76
C GLU A 13 -5.40 2.46 1.46
N CYS A 14 -4.28 2.43 2.20
CA CYS A 14 -3.20 1.49 2.00
C CYS A 14 -3.34 0.23 2.87
N ALA A 15 -2.70 -0.83 2.41
CA ALA A 15 -2.52 -2.10 3.11
C ALA A 15 -1.08 -2.57 2.93
N LEU A 16 -0.59 -3.37 3.88
CA LEU A 16 0.68 -4.07 3.79
C LEU A 16 0.42 -5.54 3.44
N GLN A 17 1.13 -6.03 2.44
CA GLN A 17 1.08 -7.42 2.02
C GLN A 17 2.46 -8.06 2.14
N MET A 18 2.53 -9.26 2.69
CA MET A 18 3.73 -10.09 2.69
C MET A 18 4.00 -10.60 1.27
N ALA A 19 5.18 -10.28 0.73
CA ALA A 19 5.57 -10.74 -0.61
C ALA A 19 5.63 -12.28 -0.77
N PRO A 20 6.09 -13.08 0.22
CA PRO A 20 6.28 -14.53 0.04
C PRO A 20 4.98 -15.33 -0.09
N ASN A 21 3.95 -14.99 0.67
CA ASN A 21 2.69 -15.75 0.75
C ASN A 21 1.46 -14.95 0.29
N GLY A 22 1.59 -13.64 0.08
CA GLY A 22 0.50 -12.78 -0.34
C GLY A 22 -0.49 -12.44 0.78
N ASN A 23 -0.23 -12.81 2.04
CA ASN A 23 -1.07 -12.45 3.16
C ASN A 23 -1.06 -10.95 3.41
N TYR A 24 -2.21 -10.40 3.81
CA TYR A 24 -2.32 -9.01 4.24
C TYR A 24 -2.14 -8.95 5.75
N LEU A 25 -1.40 -7.94 6.21
CA LEU A 25 -1.28 -7.66 7.63
C LEU A 25 -2.52 -6.94 8.12
N ASP A 26 -3.01 -7.32 9.30
CA ASP A 26 -3.96 -6.52 10.03
C ASP A 26 -3.20 -5.33 10.66
N LEU A 27 -3.52 -4.11 10.25
CA LEU A 27 -2.84 -2.90 10.71
C LEU A 27 -3.35 -2.42 12.08
N ASP A 28 -4.46 -2.98 12.57
CA ASP A 28 -4.99 -2.72 13.90
C ASP A 28 -4.34 -3.62 14.97
N LEU A 29 -3.58 -4.64 14.55
CA LEU A 29 -2.88 -5.57 15.42
C LEU A 29 -1.36 -5.41 15.32
N SER A 30 -0.66 -5.59 16.44
CA SER A 30 0.79 -5.77 16.42
C SER A 30 1.17 -7.11 15.79
N LEU A 31 2.40 -7.23 15.28
CA LEU A 31 2.91 -8.51 14.73
C LEU A 31 2.89 -9.66 15.75
N GLY A 32 2.98 -9.35 17.04
CA GLY A 32 2.87 -10.34 18.11
C GLY A 32 1.44 -10.85 18.32
N GLU A 33 0.44 -10.00 18.11
CA GLU A 33 -0.98 -10.35 18.23
C GLU A 33 -1.50 -11.19 17.05
N GLN A 34 -0.85 -11.08 15.89
CA GLN A 34 -1.16 -11.87 14.67
C GLN A 34 -0.05 -12.89 14.33
N LYS A 35 0.65 -13.41 15.35
CA LYS A 35 1.87 -14.22 15.17
C LYS A 35 1.69 -15.42 14.24
N ASP A 36 0.57 -16.12 14.33
CA ASP A 36 0.27 -17.29 13.50
C ASP A 36 0.21 -16.93 12.00
N ASP A 37 -0.29 -15.74 11.65
CA ASP A 37 -0.37 -15.25 10.28
C ASP A 37 0.97 -14.77 9.71
N VAL A 38 1.91 -14.40 10.61
CA VAL A 38 3.23 -13.83 10.25
C VAL A 38 4.41 -14.75 10.60
N GLU A 39 4.19 -16.03 10.84
CA GLU A 39 5.25 -16.99 11.20
C GLU A 39 6.42 -16.98 10.20
N GLN A 40 6.10 -16.98 8.89
CA GLN A 40 7.09 -16.94 7.82
C GLN A 40 7.97 -15.67 7.85
N LEU A 41 7.39 -14.54 8.26
CA LEU A 41 8.12 -13.28 8.42
C LEU A 41 9.16 -13.41 9.54
N TYR A 42 8.80 -14.02 10.67
CA TYR A 42 9.73 -14.28 11.76
C TYR A 42 10.82 -15.29 11.39
N ASP A 43 10.49 -16.35 10.66
CA ASP A 43 11.44 -17.35 10.17
C ASP A 43 12.50 -16.72 9.24
N ASP A 44 12.08 -15.85 8.31
CA ASP A 44 13.00 -15.15 7.42
C ASP A 44 13.94 -14.21 8.19
N VAL A 45 13.41 -13.46 9.17
CA VAL A 45 14.23 -12.60 10.06
C VAL A 45 15.22 -13.42 10.88
N ALA A 46 14.79 -14.55 11.45
CA ALA A 46 15.65 -15.44 12.23
C ALA A 46 16.78 -16.04 11.39
N LYS A 47 16.54 -16.25 10.09
CA LYS A 47 17.54 -16.69 9.10
C LYS A 47 18.44 -15.55 8.58
N GLY A 48 18.29 -14.33 9.10
CA GLY A 48 19.06 -13.15 8.69
C GLY A 48 18.63 -12.58 7.33
N LYS A 49 17.48 -13.01 6.80
CA LYS A 49 16.92 -12.43 5.57
C LYS A 49 16.17 -11.14 5.90
N LYS A 50 16.09 -10.25 4.92
CA LYS A 50 15.25 -9.05 5.00
C LYS A 50 13.85 -9.41 4.51
N PRO A 51 12.81 -9.39 5.37
CA PRO A 51 11.44 -9.64 4.93
C PRO A 51 11.00 -8.52 3.97
N ILE A 52 10.23 -8.89 2.94
CA ILE A 52 9.73 -7.95 1.94
C ILE A 52 8.22 -7.76 2.15
N LEU A 53 7.83 -6.51 2.42
CA LEU A 53 6.43 -6.09 2.48
C LEU A 53 6.11 -5.19 1.29
N ILE A 54 4.92 -5.35 0.74
CA ILE A 54 4.39 -4.59 -0.39
C ILE A 54 3.37 -3.61 0.16
N LEU A 55 3.64 -2.31 0.02
CA LEU A 55 2.64 -1.26 0.23
C LEU A 55 1.76 -1.18 -1.01
N ARG A 56 0.45 -1.31 -0.83
CA ARG A 56 -0.53 -1.30 -1.92
C ARG A 56 -1.86 -0.74 -1.46
N THR A 57 -2.72 -0.38 -2.41
CA THR A 57 -4.11 0.00 -2.11
C THR A 57 -4.90 -1.19 -1.56
N GLN A 58 -5.69 -0.94 -0.53
CA GLN A 58 -6.63 -1.90 0.05
C GLN A 58 -7.51 -2.54 -1.02
N LEU A 59 -7.84 -3.81 -0.82
CA LEU A 59 -8.70 -4.54 -1.75
C LEU A 59 -10.09 -3.90 -1.81
N SER A 60 -10.66 -3.50 -0.67
CA SER A 60 -11.95 -2.83 -0.55
C SER A 60 -12.01 -1.54 -1.39
N VAL A 61 -10.99 -0.68 -1.29
CA VAL A 61 -10.88 0.56 -2.07
C VAL A 61 -10.85 0.27 -3.57
N ARG A 62 -10.06 -0.74 -3.99
CA ARG A 62 -10.02 -1.18 -5.40
C ARG A 62 -11.37 -1.72 -5.87
N VAL A 63 -12.06 -2.53 -5.07
CA VAL A 63 -13.39 -3.07 -5.38
C VAL A 63 -14.42 -1.95 -5.48
N HIS A 64 -14.46 -1.03 -4.51
CA HIS A 64 -15.37 0.11 -4.54
C HIS A 64 -15.13 0.99 -5.77
N SER A 65 -13.89 1.17 -6.19
CA SER A 65 -13.61 1.95 -7.39
C SER A 65 -13.99 1.23 -8.69
N ILE A 66 -13.74 -0.08 -8.79
CA ILE A 66 -14.22 -0.91 -9.92
C ILE A 66 -15.75 -0.85 -10.03
N LEU A 67 -16.45 -0.80 -8.90
CA LEU A 67 -17.90 -0.66 -8.84
C LEU A 67 -18.40 0.79 -9.03
N GLY A 68 -17.51 1.76 -9.27
CA GLY A 68 -17.85 3.18 -9.46
C GLY A 68 -18.32 3.90 -8.18
N LYS A 69 -18.10 3.33 -7.00
CA LYS A 69 -18.54 3.87 -5.70
C LYS A 69 -17.54 4.84 -5.07
N MET A 70 -16.27 4.78 -5.47
CA MET A 70 -15.21 5.66 -4.98
C MET A 70 -14.34 6.11 -6.16
N PRO A 71 -14.14 7.42 -6.40
CA PRO A 71 -13.16 7.88 -7.36
C PRO A 71 -11.76 7.55 -6.82
N LEU A 72 -11.01 6.69 -7.52
CA LEU A 72 -9.59 6.47 -7.23
C LEU A 72 -8.84 7.78 -7.51
N LEU A 73 -8.68 8.64 -6.49
CA LEU A 73 -7.68 9.72 -6.50
C LEU A 73 -6.25 9.17 -6.67
N LEU A 74 -6.09 7.84 -6.60
CA LEU A 74 -4.88 7.10 -6.90
C LEU A 74 -4.47 7.12 -8.39
N PHE A 75 -5.38 7.50 -9.30
CA PHE A 75 -5.08 7.79 -10.69
C PHE A 75 -5.32 9.28 -10.97
N HIS A 76 -4.70 10.19 -10.24
CA HIS A 76 -4.46 11.49 -10.86
C HIS A 76 -3.53 11.24 -12.07
N PRO A 77 -3.98 11.46 -13.33
CA PRO A 77 -3.00 11.75 -14.36
C PRO A 77 -2.19 12.93 -13.82
N ALA A 78 -0.85 12.81 -13.86
CA ALA A 78 0.08 13.80 -13.36
C ALA A 78 -0.51 15.22 -13.47
N VAL A 79 -0.63 15.91 -12.33
CA VAL A 79 -1.03 17.32 -12.29
C VAL A 79 -0.29 18.02 -13.44
N PRO A 80 -0.98 18.62 -14.42
CA PRO A 80 -0.28 19.31 -15.49
C PRO A 80 0.57 20.40 -14.82
N LEU A 81 1.88 20.37 -15.06
CA LEU A 81 2.78 21.42 -14.64
C LEU A 81 2.28 22.69 -15.33
N GLU A 82 1.55 23.52 -14.59
CA GLU A 82 1.11 24.82 -15.05
C GLU A 82 2.39 25.62 -15.30
N THR A 83 2.82 25.67 -16.57
CA THR A 83 3.92 26.52 -16.99
C THR A 83 3.41 27.93 -16.91
N LYS A 84 3.62 28.54 -15.74
CA LYS A 84 3.46 29.98 -15.59
C LYS A 84 4.57 30.62 -16.41
N THR A 85 4.28 30.87 -17.69
CA THR A 85 5.06 31.76 -18.53
C THR A 85 4.93 33.13 -17.90
N ILE A 86 5.97 33.53 -17.20
CA ILE A 86 6.14 34.90 -16.72
C ILE A 86 6.38 35.72 -17.99
N SER A 87 5.39 36.52 -18.40
CA SER A 87 5.60 37.63 -19.35
C SER A 87 6.18 38.83 -18.60
#